data_AF-A0A963LPK3-F1
#
_entry.id   AF-A0A963LPK3-F1
#
_cell.length_a   1.000
_cell.length_b   1.000
_cell.length_c   1.000
_cell.angle_alpha   90.00
_cell.angle_beta   90.00
_cell.angle_gamma   90.00
#
_symmetry.space_group_name_H-M   'P 1'
#
loop_
_entity.id
_entity.type
_entity.pdbx_description
1 polymer ?
#
loop_
_entity_poly.entity_id
_entity_poly.type
_entity_poly.pdbx_seq_one_letter_code
_entity_poly.pdbx_strand_id
1 'polypeptide(L)'
;MTRMKAIHGLAALVLAATALGASAAAAVSRRTCCAAGLIVALASPWSTAMAQATNGAADARFPDVLSATVRARSADTFDFDVTISSPYDTPQRYADGFRVTRLSGEVLGERSLWHDHQNEQPFTRDLYGVKIPAGVRQVRIQARDQKHGYGGKSIDVALPARR
;
A
#
# COMPACT_ATOMS: atom_id res chain seq x y z
N MET A 1 -35.31 39.10 21.00
CA MET A 1 -35.72 37.73 21.37
C MET A 1 -34.54 37.04 22.04
N THR A 2 -34.84 36.19 23.01
CA THR A 2 -34.08 35.91 24.24
C THR A 2 -32.78 35.10 24.09
N ARG A 3 -31.79 35.53 24.88
CA ARG A 3 -30.54 34.92 25.41
C ARG A 3 -30.18 33.43 25.15
N MET A 4 -28.91 33.25 24.81
CA MET A 4 -27.85 32.38 25.39
C MET A 4 -28.21 30.98 25.93
N LYS A 5 -27.42 29.97 25.50
CA LYS A 5 -26.56 29.18 26.41
C LYS A 5 -25.51 28.36 25.64
N ALA A 6 -24.24 28.58 26.01
CA ALA A 6 -23.11 27.69 25.74
C ALA A 6 -23.14 26.51 26.72
N ILE A 7 -22.67 25.33 26.29
CA ILE A 7 -22.25 24.27 27.23
C ILE A 7 -21.00 23.59 26.67
N HIS A 8 -20.01 23.55 27.55
CA HIS A 8 -18.69 22.94 27.40
C HIS A 8 -18.81 21.42 27.53
N GLY A 9 -18.05 20.67 26.73
CA GLY A 9 -17.92 19.21 26.85
C GLY A 9 -16.45 18.84 26.93
N LEU A 10 -15.99 18.54 28.15
CA LEU A 10 -14.64 18.17 28.53
C LEU A 10 -14.26 16.74 28.07
N ALA A 11 -12.96 16.51 28.04
CA ALA A 11 -12.20 15.29 27.75
C ALA A 11 -12.76 13.95 28.30
N ALA A 12 -12.47 12.87 27.56
CA ALA A 12 -12.32 11.54 28.14
C ALA A 12 -11.16 10.79 27.43
N LEU A 13 -10.02 10.77 28.11
CA LEU A 13 -8.92 9.84 27.92
C LEU A 13 -9.39 8.45 28.36
N VAL A 14 -9.28 7.43 27.50
CA VAL A 14 -9.44 6.02 27.91
C VAL A 14 -8.17 5.27 27.55
N LEU A 15 -7.40 4.95 28.60
CA LEU A 15 -6.34 3.94 28.62
C LEU A 15 -6.97 2.61 29.08
N ALA A 16 -6.75 1.52 28.36
CA ALA A 16 -6.84 0.13 28.87
C ALA A 16 -6.04 -0.75 27.89
N ALA A 17 -4.83 -1.21 28.20
CA ALA A 17 -4.44 -2.27 29.14
C ALA A 17 -4.98 -3.67 28.76
N THR A 18 -4.09 -4.42 28.10
CA THR A 18 -3.80 -5.86 28.23
C THR A 18 -4.94 -6.85 28.49
N ALA A 19 -5.08 -7.81 27.58
CA ALA A 19 -5.46 -9.17 27.92
C ALA A 19 -4.72 -10.16 27.00
N LEU A 20 -3.66 -10.78 27.52
CA LEU A 20 -3.09 -12.01 26.99
C LEU A 20 -3.90 -13.15 27.61
N GLY A 21 -4.56 -13.96 26.79
CA GLY A 21 -5.34 -15.09 27.29
C GLY A 21 -5.60 -16.15 26.24
N ALA A 22 -5.09 -17.34 26.52
CA ALA A 22 -5.64 -18.67 26.23
C ALA A 22 -4.78 -19.58 25.34
N SER A 23 -4.25 -20.64 25.95
CA SER A 23 -4.63 -22.00 25.58
C SER A 23 -4.25 -22.99 26.68
N ALA A 24 -5.25 -23.74 27.11
CA ALA A 24 -5.16 -24.82 28.09
C ALA A 24 -4.49 -26.06 27.45
N ALA A 25 -3.51 -26.65 28.13
CA ALA A 25 -2.98 -27.97 27.78
C ALA A 25 -3.71 -29.04 28.59
N ALA A 26 -4.42 -29.92 27.89
CA ALA A 26 -5.08 -31.08 28.46
C ALA A 26 -4.06 -32.09 29.00
N ALA A 27 -4.23 -32.48 30.27
CA ALA A 27 -3.48 -33.57 30.89
C ALA A 27 -4.03 -34.93 30.41
N VAL A 28 -3.20 -35.71 29.71
CA VAL A 28 -3.46 -37.14 29.45
C VAL A 28 -2.56 -37.96 30.37
N SER A 29 -3.22 -38.61 31.32
CA SER A 29 -2.69 -39.63 32.23
C SER A 29 -2.15 -40.83 31.44
N ARG A 30 -0.90 -41.23 31.69
CA ARG A 30 -0.33 -42.48 31.16
C ARG A 30 0.01 -43.41 32.32
N ARG A 31 -0.72 -44.53 32.39
CA ARG A 31 -0.40 -45.69 33.21
C ARG A 31 0.81 -46.41 32.62
N THR A 32 1.76 -46.74 33.48
CA THR A 32 2.98 -47.51 33.22
C THR A 32 2.66 -48.97 32.94
N CYS A 33 3.28 -49.58 31.93
CA CYS A 33 3.57 -51.02 31.90
C CYS A 33 4.70 -51.33 30.91
N CYS A 34 5.84 -51.72 31.49
CA CYS A 34 6.86 -52.65 31.01
C CYS A 34 7.69 -52.41 29.72
N ALA A 35 8.98 -52.68 29.92
CA ALA A 35 9.97 -53.24 29.00
C ALA A 35 10.74 -52.29 28.05
N ALA A 36 12.01 -52.11 28.43
CA ALA A 36 13.23 -52.13 27.63
C ALA A 36 13.14 -51.77 26.12
N GLY A 37 13.75 -50.65 25.77
CA GLY A 37 14.07 -50.29 24.40
C GLY A 37 14.72 -48.91 24.34
N LEU A 38 16.04 -48.88 24.20
CA LEU A 38 16.84 -47.67 24.04
C LEU A 38 16.48 -47.01 22.68
N ILE A 39 15.71 -45.93 22.71
CA ILE A 39 15.50 -45.07 21.53
C ILE A 39 16.02 -43.68 21.88
N VAL A 40 17.18 -43.32 21.31
CA VAL A 40 17.67 -41.95 21.29
C VAL A 40 16.75 -41.16 20.35
N ALA A 41 15.72 -40.54 20.91
CA ALA A 41 14.89 -39.60 20.20
C ALA A 41 15.63 -38.26 20.13
N LEU A 42 16.31 -37.99 19.01
CA LEU A 42 16.81 -36.66 18.68
C LEU A 42 15.61 -35.74 18.43
N ALA A 43 15.08 -35.17 19.50
CA ALA A 43 14.04 -34.15 19.43
C ALA A 43 14.69 -32.80 19.09
N SER A 44 14.76 -32.50 17.80
CA SER A 44 14.79 -31.14 17.27
C SER A 44 14.22 -31.21 15.87
N PRO A 45 13.16 -30.43 15.55
CA PRO A 45 13.46 -29.06 15.16
C PRO A 45 12.30 -28.10 15.42
N TRP A 46 12.44 -27.19 16.38
CA TRP A 46 11.73 -25.92 16.26
C TRP A 46 12.62 -24.97 15.47
N SER A 47 12.64 -25.18 14.17
CA SER A 47 13.02 -24.12 13.24
C SER A 47 11.92 -23.07 13.31
N THR A 48 12.06 -22.12 14.22
CA THR A 48 11.25 -20.90 14.22
C THR A 48 11.64 -20.13 12.96
N ALA A 49 10.89 -20.34 11.88
CA ALA A 49 11.03 -19.53 10.68
C ALA A 49 10.70 -18.08 11.05
N MET A 50 11.72 -17.25 11.21
CA MET A 50 11.57 -15.82 11.31
C MET A 50 11.02 -15.32 9.98
N ALA A 51 9.72 -15.00 9.95
CA ALA A 51 9.12 -14.27 8.83
C ALA A 51 9.81 -12.90 8.76
N GLN A 52 10.76 -12.74 7.84
CA GLN A 52 11.34 -11.44 7.54
C GLN A 52 10.26 -10.60 6.86
N ALA A 53 9.65 -9.67 7.60
CA ALA A 53 8.88 -8.61 7.00
C ALA A 53 9.84 -7.76 6.15
N THR A 54 9.82 -7.95 4.84
CA THR A 54 10.52 -7.07 3.90
C THR A 54 9.81 -5.72 3.93
N ASN A 55 10.21 -4.84 4.83
CA ASN A 55 9.95 -3.41 4.66
C ASN A 55 10.69 -3.00 3.39
N GLY A 56 9.95 -2.92 2.28
CA GLY A 56 10.48 -2.55 0.98
C GLY A 56 11.08 -1.16 1.06
N ALA A 57 12.41 -1.10 1.19
CA ALA A 57 13.13 0.15 1.06
C ALA A 57 12.83 0.75 -0.32
N ALA A 58 12.60 2.06 -0.36
CA ALA A 58 12.42 2.78 -1.61
C ALA A 58 13.62 2.49 -2.51
N ASP A 59 13.35 1.93 -3.69
CA ASP A 59 14.40 1.67 -4.66
C ASP A 59 14.80 3.02 -5.24
N ALA A 60 15.95 3.54 -4.80
CA ALA A 60 16.49 4.83 -5.23
C ALA A 60 16.79 4.90 -6.76
N ARG A 61 16.46 3.87 -7.53
CA ARG A 61 16.50 3.85 -8.99
C ARG A 61 15.16 4.25 -9.63
N PHE A 62 14.07 4.33 -8.90
CA PHE A 62 12.75 4.61 -9.46
C PHE A 62 12.00 5.68 -8.67
N PRO A 63 11.14 6.48 -9.32
CA PRO A 63 10.18 7.29 -8.63
C PRO A 63 9.07 6.44 -8.00
N ASP A 64 8.51 6.95 -6.91
CA ASP A 64 7.42 6.37 -6.16
C ASP A 64 6.13 7.13 -6.41
N VAL A 65 5.02 6.40 -6.55
CA VAL A 65 3.67 6.98 -6.47
C VAL A 65 3.28 7.05 -5.00
N LEU A 66 3.03 8.26 -4.50
CA LEU A 66 2.69 8.49 -3.11
C LEU A 66 1.18 8.44 -2.86
N SER A 67 0.39 9.04 -3.76
CA SER A 67 -1.06 9.10 -3.67
C SER A 67 -1.68 9.38 -5.04
N ALA A 68 -2.98 9.13 -5.16
CA ALA A 68 -3.75 9.56 -6.31
C ALA A 68 -5.19 9.89 -5.91
N THR A 69 -5.70 11.00 -6.45
CA THR A 69 -7.12 11.35 -6.39
C THR A 69 -7.77 10.94 -7.71
N VAL A 70 -8.91 10.24 -7.64
CA VAL A 70 -9.62 9.73 -8.83
C VAL A 70 -11.01 10.36 -8.91
N ARG A 71 -11.35 10.91 -10.07
CA ARG A 71 -12.63 11.58 -10.31
C ARG A 71 -13.36 10.93 -11.50
N ALA A 72 -14.58 10.48 -11.29
CA ALA A 72 -15.43 10.00 -12.39
C ALA A 72 -15.98 11.20 -13.19
N ARG A 73 -15.79 11.17 -14.51
CA ARG A 73 -16.31 12.16 -15.48
C ARG A 73 -17.59 11.67 -16.16
N SER A 74 -17.68 10.37 -16.41
CA SER A 74 -18.85 9.67 -16.95
C SER A 74 -18.86 8.23 -16.43
N ALA A 75 -19.77 7.40 -16.97
CA ALA A 75 -19.86 5.99 -16.64
C ALA A 75 -18.55 5.21 -16.88
N ASP A 76 -17.74 5.62 -17.85
CA ASP A 76 -16.54 4.90 -18.33
C ASP A 76 -15.26 5.75 -18.35
N THR A 77 -15.31 7.01 -17.91
CA THR A 77 -14.21 7.96 -18.06
C THR A 77 -13.80 8.55 -16.72
N PHE A 78 -12.50 8.55 -16.44
CA PHE A 78 -11.92 8.97 -15.17
C PHE A 78 -10.73 9.91 -15.36
N ASP A 79 -10.60 10.84 -14.44
CA ASP A 79 -9.45 11.73 -14.31
C ASP A 79 -8.66 11.35 -13.05
N PHE A 80 -7.34 11.49 -13.13
CA PHE A 80 -6.39 11.14 -12.08
C PHE A 80 -5.48 12.31 -11.76
N ASP A 81 -5.38 12.64 -10.47
CA ASP A 81 -4.41 13.61 -9.96
C ASP A 81 -3.37 12.79 -9.17
N VAL A 82 -2.19 12.57 -9.75
CA VAL A 82 -1.20 11.61 -9.23
C VAL A 82 -0.03 12.35 -8.61
N THR A 83 0.23 12.08 -7.33
CA THR A 83 1.39 12.62 -6.60
C THR A 83 2.55 11.65 -6.67
N ILE A 84 3.68 12.13 -7.19
CA ILE A 84 4.90 11.35 -7.43
C ILE A 84 6.04 11.97 -6.63
N SER A 85 6.89 11.12 -6.08
CA SER A 85 8.18 11.53 -5.55
C SER A 85 9.29 10.80 -6.27
N SER A 86 10.33 11.52 -6.67
CA SER A 86 11.54 10.92 -7.23
C SER A 86 12.70 11.12 -6.26
N PRO A 87 13.47 10.08 -5.90
CA PRO A 87 14.60 10.19 -4.97
C PRO A 87 15.79 10.95 -5.58
N TYR A 88 15.70 11.26 -6.88
CA TYR A 88 16.57 12.10 -7.68
C TYR A 88 15.65 12.94 -8.56
N ASP A 89 15.96 14.21 -8.75
CA ASP A 89 15.26 15.02 -9.73
C ASP A 89 16.22 16.12 -10.16
N THR A 90 16.73 15.99 -11.38
CA THR A 90 17.62 16.97 -12.00
C THR A 90 17.29 17.03 -13.50
N PRO A 91 17.73 18.09 -14.22
CA PRO A 91 17.54 18.16 -15.67
C PRO A 91 18.09 16.96 -16.46
N GLN A 92 19.02 16.19 -15.89
CA GLN A 92 19.61 15.01 -16.53
C GLN A 92 18.85 13.71 -16.22
N ARG A 93 18.08 13.68 -15.13
CA ARG A 93 17.33 12.48 -14.72
C ARG A 93 16.18 12.86 -13.79
N TYR A 94 14.96 12.59 -14.26
CA TYR A 94 13.74 12.85 -13.52
C TYR A 94 12.69 11.77 -13.82
N ALA A 95 11.55 11.84 -13.11
CA ALA A 95 10.40 11.01 -13.41
C ALA A 95 9.71 11.52 -14.69
N ASP A 96 9.83 10.81 -15.80
CA ASP A 96 9.37 11.28 -17.12
C ASP A 96 7.95 10.83 -17.48
N GLY A 97 7.25 10.17 -16.54
CA GLY A 97 5.86 9.83 -16.73
C GLY A 97 5.24 8.98 -15.64
N PHE A 98 3.95 8.72 -15.80
CA PHE A 98 3.22 7.73 -15.02
C PHE A 98 2.09 7.13 -15.84
N ARG A 99 1.65 5.94 -15.46
CA ARG A 99 0.56 5.23 -16.13
C ARG A 99 -0.47 4.67 -15.17
N VAL A 100 -1.68 4.52 -15.69
CA VAL A 100 -2.79 3.80 -15.06
C VAL A 100 -2.95 2.47 -15.79
N THR A 101 -2.98 1.38 -15.03
CA THR A 101 -3.07 0.02 -15.55
C THR A 101 -4.18 -0.77 -14.88
N ARG A 102 -4.67 -1.82 -15.54
CA ARG A 102 -5.38 -2.91 -14.84
C ARG A 102 -4.39 -3.65 -13.94
N LEU A 103 -4.91 -4.36 -12.93
CA LEU A 103 -4.07 -5.23 -12.10
C LEU A 103 -3.40 -6.36 -12.91
N SER A 104 -3.95 -6.71 -14.08
CA SER A 104 -3.35 -7.63 -15.04
C SER A 104 -2.18 -7.02 -15.85
N GLY A 105 -1.91 -5.73 -15.71
CA GLY A 105 -0.82 -5.02 -16.40
C GLY A 105 -1.22 -4.31 -17.70
N GLU A 106 -2.47 -4.44 -18.17
CA GLU A 106 -2.95 -3.69 -19.35
C GLU A 106 -2.94 -2.19 -19.08
N VAL A 107 -2.33 -1.40 -19.97
CA VAL A 107 -2.29 0.06 -19.86
C VAL A 107 -3.62 0.66 -20.31
N LEU A 108 -4.23 1.46 -19.44
CA LEU A 108 -5.48 2.17 -19.68
C LEU A 108 -5.27 3.63 -20.06
N GLY A 109 -4.15 4.21 -19.60
CA GLY A 109 -3.76 5.58 -19.91
C GLY A 109 -2.37 5.88 -19.37
N GLU A 110 -1.71 6.86 -19.97
CA GLU A 110 -0.35 7.25 -19.61
C GLU A 110 -0.16 8.75 -19.81
N ARG A 111 0.67 9.33 -18.94
CA ARG A 111 1.09 10.72 -18.99
C ARG A 111 2.61 10.79 -19.10
N SER A 112 3.11 11.43 -20.17
CA SER A 112 4.51 11.84 -20.29
C SER A 112 4.75 13.21 -19.65
N LEU A 113 5.92 13.37 -19.04
CA LEU A 113 6.43 14.59 -18.40
C LEU A 113 7.75 14.98 -19.07
N TRP A 114 7.87 16.24 -19.48
CA TRP A 114 8.94 16.70 -20.39
C TRP A 114 10.01 17.57 -19.71
N HIS A 115 9.95 17.75 -18.39
CA HIS A 115 10.91 18.51 -17.62
C HIS A 115 11.07 17.92 -16.21
N ASP A 116 12.17 18.30 -15.55
CA ASP A 116 12.42 17.98 -14.15
C ASP A 116 11.47 18.74 -13.21
N HIS A 117 11.32 18.23 -12.00
CA HIS A 117 10.49 18.82 -10.95
C HIS A 117 11.29 19.02 -9.65
N GLN A 118 12.61 19.25 -9.78
CA GLN A 118 13.56 19.21 -8.65
C GLN A 118 13.23 20.16 -7.50
N ASN A 119 12.53 21.26 -7.80
CA ASN A 119 12.13 22.28 -6.84
C ASN A 119 10.67 22.11 -6.36
N GLU A 120 9.99 21.03 -6.74
CA GLU A 120 8.57 20.76 -6.48
C GLU A 120 8.37 19.32 -5.96
N GLN A 121 9.36 18.73 -5.28
CA GLN A 121 9.23 17.37 -4.77
C GLN A 121 8.51 17.31 -3.41
N PRO A 122 7.45 16.49 -3.24
CA PRO A 122 6.74 15.71 -4.27
C PRO A 122 5.80 16.58 -5.13
N PHE A 123 5.66 16.23 -6.41
CA PHE A 123 4.81 16.97 -7.35
C PHE A 123 3.53 16.20 -7.68
N THR A 124 2.51 16.91 -8.15
CA THR A 124 1.25 16.29 -8.61
C THR A 124 0.95 16.66 -10.06
N ARG A 125 0.59 15.68 -10.89
CA ARG A 125 0.21 15.89 -12.29
C ARG A 125 -1.03 15.12 -12.67
N ASP A 126 -1.80 15.73 -13.57
CA ASP A 126 -3.06 15.18 -14.02
C ASP A 126 -2.92 14.24 -15.23
N LEU A 127 -3.77 13.21 -15.26
CA LEU A 127 -4.08 12.42 -16.44
C LEU A 127 -5.60 12.39 -16.62
N TYR A 128 -6.07 13.03 -17.68
CA TYR A 128 -7.49 13.20 -17.96
C TYR A 128 -8.01 12.16 -18.96
N GLY A 129 -9.31 11.85 -18.86
CA GLY A 129 -10.03 11.15 -19.92
C GLY A 129 -9.70 9.66 -20.04
N VAL A 130 -9.19 9.03 -18.99
CA VAL A 130 -8.84 7.60 -19.01
C VAL A 130 -10.11 6.76 -19.13
N LYS A 131 -10.19 5.98 -20.21
CA LYS A 131 -11.31 5.06 -20.47
C LYS A 131 -11.12 3.78 -19.69
N ILE A 132 -12.05 3.49 -18.77
CA ILE A 132 -12.01 2.32 -17.91
C ILE A 132 -13.32 1.52 -18.05
N PRO A 133 -13.28 0.32 -18.66
CA PRO A 133 -14.46 -0.50 -18.89
C PRO A 133 -15.26 -0.80 -17.63
N ALA A 134 -16.55 -1.08 -17.83
CA ALA A 134 -17.38 -1.64 -16.77
C ALA A 134 -16.75 -2.91 -16.18
N GLY A 135 -16.99 -3.18 -14.90
CA GLY A 135 -16.42 -4.31 -14.18
C GLY A 135 -15.04 -4.07 -13.56
N VAL A 136 -14.25 -3.11 -14.06
CA VAL A 136 -13.02 -2.69 -13.36
C VAL A 136 -13.40 -1.84 -12.15
N ARG A 137 -12.92 -2.24 -10.96
CA ARG A 137 -13.16 -1.58 -9.67
C ARG A 137 -11.91 -0.96 -9.06
N GLN A 138 -10.73 -1.39 -9.51
CA GLN A 138 -9.44 -0.99 -8.99
C GLN A 138 -8.43 -0.95 -10.13
N VAL A 139 -7.52 0.01 -10.07
CA VAL A 139 -6.42 0.19 -11.03
C VAL A 139 -5.11 0.30 -10.28
N ARG A 140 -4.00 0.04 -10.98
CA ARG A 140 -2.64 0.25 -10.47
C ARG A 140 -2.01 1.46 -11.16
N ILE A 141 -1.40 2.33 -10.37
CA ILE A 141 -0.67 3.51 -10.84
C ILE A 141 0.82 3.29 -10.60
N GLN A 142 1.62 3.55 -11.63
CA GLN A 142 3.07 3.36 -11.62
C GLN A 142 3.76 4.61 -12.17
N ALA A 143 4.84 5.04 -11.52
CA ALA A 143 5.71 6.10 -12.02
C ALA A 143 6.84 5.51 -12.87
N ARG A 144 7.43 6.34 -13.74
CA ARG A 144 8.48 5.96 -14.69
C ARG A 144 9.73 6.80 -14.47
N ASP A 145 10.87 6.14 -14.30
CA ASP A 145 12.18 6.74 -14.43
C ASP A 145 12.58 6.81 -15.91
N GLN A 146 13.18 7.93 -16.32
CA GLN A 146 13.61 8.17 -17.69
C GLN A 146 14.57 7.11 -18.25
N LYS A 147 15.41 6.50 -17.39
CA LYS A 147 16.46 5.54 -17.80
C LYS A 147 16.06 4.08 -17.57
N HIS A 148 15.37 3.78 -16.48
CA HIS A 148 15.09 2.43 -16.02
C HIS A 148 13.64 2.00 -16.27
N GLY A 149 12.77 2.90 -16.75
CA GLY A 149 11.37 2.61 -16.99
C GLY A 149 10.55 2.59 -15.70
N TYR A 150 9.47 1.79 -15.68
CA TYR A 150 8.56 1.75 -14.54
C TYR A 150 9.12 0.88 -13.41
N GLY A 151 8.99 1.37 -12.19
CA GLY A 151 9.40 0.65 -11.00
C GLY A 151 8.99 1.41 -9.75
N GLY A 152 9.72 1.19 -8.65
CA GLY A 152 9.44 1.85 -7.39
C GLY A 152 8.10 1.45 -6.78
N LYS A 153 7.65 2.22 -5.80
CA LYS A 153 6.36 2.04 -5.15
C LYS A 153 5.25 2.42 -6.13
N SER A 154 4.43 1.43 -6.46
CA SER A 154 3.15 1.61 -7.13
C SER A 154 2.03 1.61 -6.09
N ILE A 155 0.90 2.24 -6.42
CA ILE A 155 -0.30 2.16 -5.59
C ILE A 155 -1.45 1.57 -6.39
N ASP A 156 -2.30 0.82 -5.69
CA ASP A 156 -3.57 0.41 -6.24
C ASP A 156 -4.68 1.30 -5.66
N VAL A 157 -5.57 1.76 -6.52
CA VAL A 157 -6.60 2.75 -6.16
C VAL A 157 -7.97 2.23 -6.60
N ALA A 158 -8.92 2.24 -5.67
CA ALA A 158 -10.31 1.94 -5.99
C ALA A 158 -10.92 3.08 -6.82
N LEU A 159 -11.72 2.73 -7.81
CA LEU A 159 -12.46 3.72 -8.60
C LEU A 159 -13.68 4.21 -7.80
N PRO A 160 -13.98 5.52 -7.87
CA PRO A 160 -15.18 6.07 -7.24
C PRO A 160 -16.45 5.54 -7.92
N ALA A 161 -17.60 5.90 -7.36
CA ALA A 161 -18.87 5.66 -8.03
C ALA A 161 -18.87 6.29 -9.43
N ARG A 162 -19.28 5.49 -10.42
CA ARG A 162 -19.45 5.93 -11.81
C ARG A 162 -20.60 6.93 -11.87
N ARG A 163 -20.44 7.99 -12.68
CA ARG A 163 -21.46 9.03 -12.89
C ARG A 163 -22.40 8.66 -14.03
#